data_AF-A0A2U2DJY9-F1
#
_entry.id   AF-A0A2U2DJY9-F1
#
_cell.length_a   1.000
_cell.length_b   1.000
_cell.length_c   1.000
_cell.angle_alpha   90.00
_cell.angle_beta   90.00
_cell.angle_gamma   90.00
#
_symmetry.space_group_name_H-M   'P 1'
#
loop_
_entity.id
_entity.type
_entity.pdbx_description
1 polymer ?
#
loop_
_entity_poly.entity_id
_entity_poly.type
_entity_poly.pdbx_seq_one_letter_code
_entity_poly.pdbx_strand_id
1 'polypeptide(L)' 'TTVEISVTSDEGVRTPIGLMTPRQALQLPDHVEFEASHPDHEAGNTDVLLDREMLQDHVDASEVSKTPA' A
#
# COMPACT_ATOMS: atom_id res chain seq x y z
N THR A 1 -10.87 2.77 -2.76
CA THR A 1 -9.77 2.69 -1.81
C THR A 1 -8.48 3.20 -2.43
N THR A 2 -7.85 4.16 -1.77
CA THR A 2 -6.58 4.78 -2.18
C THR A 2 -5.59 4.60 -1.04
N VAL A 3 -4.31 4.43 -1.32
CA VAL A 3 -3.24 4.28 -0.32
C VAL A 3 -2.15 5.31 -0.56
N GLU A 4 -1.48 5.78 0.49
CA GLU A 4 -0.26 6.59 0.37
C GLU A 4 0.95 5.67 0.35
N ILE A 5 1.85 5.89 -0.62
CA ILE A 5 3.07 5.09 -0.75
C ILE A 5 4.29 5.92 -0.36
N SER A 6 5.12 5.32 0.48
CA SER A 6 6.46 5.78 0.79
C SER A 6 7.49 4.76 0.31
N VAL A 7 8.59 5.20 -0.29
CA VAL A 7 9.70 4.34 -0.69
C VAL A 7 10.91 4.60 0.19
N THR A 8 11.64 3.55 0.53
CA THR A 8 12.91 3.68 1.25
C THR A 8 14.04 3.62 0.24
N SER A 9 14.87 4.66 0.21
CA SER A 9 16.06 4.68 -0.66
C SER A 9 17.20 3.86 -0.03
N ASP A 10 18.23 3.49 -0.81
CA ASP A 10 19.43 2.79 -0.30
C ASP A 10 20.12 3.50 0.88
N GLU A 11 19.95 4.83 1.01
CA GLU A 11 20.44 5.62 2.14
C GLU A 11 19.57 5.50 3.41
N GLY A 12 18.53 4.66 3.39
CA GLY A 12 17.56 4.48 4.49
C GLY A 12 16.56 5.63 4.63
N VAL A 13 16.49 6.53 3.65
CA VAL A 13 15.60 7.69 3.68
C VAL A 13 14.23 7.32 3.10
N ARG A 14 13.20 7.40 3.93
CA ARG A 14 11.80 7.24 3.53
C ARG A 14 11.30 8.49 2.81
N THR A 15 10.87 8.33 1.57
CA THR A 15 10.35 9.41 0.72
C THR A 15 8.90 9.12 0.31
N PRO A 16 7.94 10.00 0.66
CA PRO A 16 6.56 9.85 0.19
C PRO A 16 6.50 10.15 -1.31
N ILE A 17 6.06 9.17 -2.10
CA ILE A 17 5.90 9.31 -3.56
C ILE A 17 4.45 9.65 -3.96
N GLY A 18 3.49 9.47 -3.05
CA GLY A 18 2.15 10.03 -3.15
C GLY A 18 1.02 9.01 -3.01
N LEU A 19 -0.20 9.49 -3.27
CA LEU A 19 -1.44 8.71 -3.20
C LEU A 19 -1.67 7.95 -4.51
N MET A 20 -1.92 6.65 -4.42
CA MET A 20 -2.28 5.82 -5.57
C MET A 20 -3.21 4.68 -5.15
N THR A 21 -3.77 3.97 -6.13
CA THR A 21 -4.54 2.77 -5.82
C THR A 21 -3.60 1.63 -5.37
N PRO A 22 -4.06 0.70 -4.52
CA PRO A 22 -3.27 -0.48 -4.13
C PRO A 22 -2.68 -1.25 -5.33
N ARG A 23 -3.46 -1.37 -6.40
CA ARG A 23 -3.00 -1.99 -7.66
C ARG A 23 -1.86 -1.26 -8.34
N GLN A 24 -1.86 0.08 -8.31
CA GLN A 24 -0.76 0.86 -8.88
C GLN A 24 0.51 0.71 -8.05
N ALA A 25 0.39 0.62 -6.73
CA ALA A 25 1.53 0.35 -5.86
C ALA A 25 2.13 -1.05 -6.11
N LEU A 26 1.31 -2.07 -6.37
CA LEU A 26 1.78 -3.41 -6.75
C LEU A 26 2.48 -3.45 -8.13
N GLN A 27 2.29 -2.43 -8.97
CA GLN A 27 3.01 -2.29 -10.24
C GLN A 27 4.39 -1.65 -10.07
N LEU A 28 4.75 -1.19 -8.87
CA LEU A 28 6.10 -0.73 -8.61
C LEU A 28 7.09 -1.89 -8.85
N PRO A 29 8.31 -1.61 -9.34
CA PRO A 29 9.31 -2.63 -9.55
C PRO A 29 9.63 -3.39 -8.26
N ASP A 30 9.91 -4.70 -8.33
CA ASP A 30 10.19 -5.52 -7.15
C ASP A 30 11.45 -5.10 -6.39
N HIS A 31 12.37 -4.37 -7.05
CA HIS A 31 13.56 -3.81 -6.41
C HIS A 31 13.25 -2.55 -5.57
N VAL A 32 12.02 -2.03 -5.63
CA VAL A 32 11.59 -0.88 -4.83
C VAL A 32 10.86 -1.39 -3.60
N GLU A 33 11.53 -1.24 -2.46
CA GLU A 33 10.92 -1.43 -1.15
C GLU A 33 10.01 -0.24 -0.84
N PHE A 34 8.71 -0.51 -0.65
CA PHE A 34 7.72 0.50 -0.38
C PHE A 34 6.81 0.11 0.77
N GLU A 35 6.35 1.11 1.50
CA GLU A 35 5.37 0.99 2.56
C GLU A 35 4.08 1.70 2.12
N ALA A 36 2.94 1.02 2.27
CA ALA A 36 1.63 1.60 1.97
C ALA A 36 0.85 1.92 3.26
N SER A 37 0.25 3.11 3.34
CA SER A 37 -0.69 3.50 4.41
C SER A 37 -2.10 3.66 3.85
N HIS A 38 -3.11 3.25 4.62
CA HIS A 38 -4.49 3.16 4.17
C HIS A 38 -5.42 4.11 4.95
N PRO A 39 -6.29 4.91 4.30
CA PRO A 39 -7.12 5.93 4.94
C PRO A 39 -8.34 5.39 5.72
N ASP A 40 -8.83 4.17 5.43
CA ASP A 40 -9.88 3.53 6.26
C ASP A 40 -9.32 2.93 7.57
N HIS A 41 -8.01 2.96 7.80
CA HIS A 41 -7.45 2.78 9.13
C HIS A 41 -7.32 4.19 9.75
N GLU A 42 -7.90 4.37 10.94
CA GLU A 42 -8.09 5.64 11.66
C GLU A 42 -7.15 6.79 11.25
N ALA A 43 -7.72 7.96 10.94
CA ALA A 43 -6.93 9.16 10.68
C ALA A 43 -5.99 9.46 11.87
N GLY A 44 -4.68 9.20 11.68
CA GLY A 44 -3.66 9.33 12.73
C GLY A 44 -2.98 8.01 13.14
N ASN A 45 -3.51 6.86 12.73
CA ASN A 45 -2.87 5.55 12.86
C ASN A 45 -2.15 5.20 11.54
N THR A 46 -0.92 5.71 11.40
CA THR A 46 0.01 5.29 10.33
C THR A 46 0.64 3.90 10.61
N ASP A 47 0.19 3.21 11.66
CA ASP A 47 0.83 1.99 12.21
C ASP A 47 0.54 0.70 11.44
N VAL A 48 -0.29 0.73 10.39
CA VAL A 48 -0.43 -0.42 9.47
C VAL A 48 0.33 -0.09 8.20
N LEU A 49 1.64 -0.27 8.28
CA LEU A 49 2.54 -0.24 7.14
C LEU A 49 2.34 -1.56 6.40
N LEU A 50 1.64 -1.49 5.28
CA LEU A 50 1.43 -2.64 4.41
C LEU A 50 2.63 -2.76 3.49
N ASP A 51 3.45 -3.79 3.71
CA ASP A 51 4.42 -4.23 2.71
C ASP A 51 3.70 -4.80 1.49
N ARG A 52 4.43 -4.99 0.38
CA ARG A 52 3.89 -5.48 -0.89
C ARG A 52 2.99 -6.71 -0.75
N GLU A 53 3.40 -7.69 0.04
CA GLU A 53 2.63 -8.93 0.27
C GLU A 53 1.31 -8.67 1.00
N MET A 54 1.34 -7.85 2.05
CA MET A 54 0.12 -7.49 2.80
C MET A 54 -0.81 -6.62 1.97
N LEU A 55 -0.26 -5.73 1.13
CA LEU A 55 -1.03 -4.92 0.21
C LEU A 55 -1.71 -5.80 -0.85
N GLN A 56 -1.05 -6.85 -1.30
CA GLN A 56 -1.63 -7.83 -2.23
C GLN A 56 -2.80 -8.59 -1.58
N ASP A 57 -2.62 -9.11 -0.37
CA ASP A 57 -3.69 -9.78 0.37
C ASP A 57 -4.90 -8.84 0.59
N HIS A 58 -4.65 -7.55 0.89
CA HIS A 58 -5.70 -6.55 0.99
C HIS A 58 -6.45 -6.32 -0.34
N VAL A 59 -5.73 -6.30 -1.47
CA VAL A 59 -6.35 -6.22 -2.80
C VAL A 59 -7.22 -7.45 -3.05
N ASP A 60 -6.70 -8.65 -2.80
CA ASP A 60 -7.44 -9.89 -3.00
C ASP A 60 -8.68 -9.96 -2.09
N ALA A 61 -8.57 -9.62 -0.80
CA ALA A 61 -9.68 -9.59 0.15
C ALA A 61 -10.74 -8.54 -0.19
N SER A 62 -10.33 -7.36 -0.67
CA SER A 62 -11.25 -6.30 -1.11
C SER A 62 -11.96 -6.64 -2.43
N GLU A 63 -11.34 -7.46 -3.29
CA GLU A 63 -11.94 -7.96 -4.53
C GLU A 63 -12.88 -9.16 -4.27
N VAL A 64 -12.57 -10.02 -3.31
CA VAL A 64 -13.45 -11.13 -2.89
C VAL A 64 -14.79 -10.61 -2.33
N SER A 65 -14.79 -9.47 -1.63
CA SER A 65 -16.01 -8.81 -1.15
C SER A 65 -16.88 -8.20 -2.27
N LYS A 66 -16.40 -8.20 -3.52
CA LYS A 66 -17.11 -7.65 -4.69
C LYS A 66 -17.73 -8.70 -5.61
N THR A 67 -17.74 -9.98 -5.21
CA THR A 67 -18.47 -11.02 -5.93
C THR A 67 -19.86 -11.17 -5.31
N PRO A 68 -20.95 -10.63 -5.91
CA PRO A 68 -22.29 -11.01 -5.49
C PRO A 68 -22.55 -12.47 -5.89
N ALA A 69 -23.18 -13.21 -4.98
CA ALA A 69 -23.76 -14.52 -5.26
C ALA A 69 -24.83 -14.45 -6.36
#